data_AF-A0A0X3XNC9-F1
#
_entry.id   AF-A0A0X3XNC9-F1
#
_cell.length_a   1.000
_cell.length_b   1.000
_cell.length_c   1.000
_cell.angle_alpha   90.00
_cell.angle_beta   90.00
_cell.angle_gamma   90.00
#
_symmetry.space_group_name_H-M   'P 1'
#
loop_
_entity.id
_entity.type
_entity.pdbx_description
1 polymer ?
#
loop_
_entity_poly.entity_id
_entity_poly.type
_entity_poly.pdbx_seq_one_letter_code
_entity_poly.pdbx_strand_id
1 'polypeptide(L)'
;MTTDAEVAFTDESVADALRRGASAELARRVNSHMVTWLRGLAPQLRHPDGWAASGPLGRYAAHGLAMHAVQAGEFDTLLRDGEVLANLPQSSFLDAAHCAHEGSVPDTNAAADAVHLHMYGVSPAEQGEWAAWLHLMATARHDTELCTSIERAGVELPWKVRWTHWRPPGGYDPSYLKPGPISSLFDVRWHGRPAIVSSTYPHGIHVWDAETGDLLAGPWYGDNLPDEAILALTWPTAPGQAPPTTRKELRAFNATQEGPDDEFLPALLRTGRLTVLAGPDGLFAVEGTSPAPLPGPPLLGTKTAAGPALLTDATTTTAAALPQLFSTARVLRTPPESLPPGLTDVTARRVLTDIGLPTMQEKGIRLEPDYDKFLSELPWTQGLQPPAETGPFFQIGLWSGAEIVIDGPTGHILRMPRSTDESGLDGYLVATNLDRFLALVTWWITGRRILNTIENRDEEHLFRQHIEDAVWIIDNAGSRAQIWTYALYND
;
A
#
# COMPACT_ATOMS: atom_id res chain seq x y z
N MET A 1 -15.83 -46.01 -4.14
CA MET A 1 -14.56 -46.21 -3.43
C MET A 1 -14.45 -45.14 -2.36
N THR A 2 -14.93 -45.45 -1.15
CA THR A 2 -14.63 -44.67 0.06
C THR A 2 -13.25 -45.08 0.51
N THR A 3 -12.28 -44.16 0.46
CA THR A 3 -10.93 -44.41 0.99
C THR A 3 -10.96 -44.35 2.51
N ASP A 4 -10.44 -45.39 3.18
CA ASP A 4 -10.31 -45.62 4.64
C ASP A 4 -9.48 -44.56 5.43
N ALA A 5 -9.44 -43.30 4.99
CA ALA A 5 -8.42 -42.34 5.42
C ALA A 5 -8.96 -41.06 6.09
N GLU A 6 -10.26 -40.96 6.35
CA GLU A 6 -10.85 -39.81 7.04
C GLU A 6 -11.30 -40.20 8.45
N VAL A 7 -10.71 -39.55 9.45
CA VAL A 7 -11.10 -39.69 10.86
C VAL A 7 -11.96 -38.50 11.22
N ALA A 8 -13.21 -38.74 11.58
CA ALA A 8 -14.15 -37.74 12.06
C ALA A 8 -14.77 -38.21 13.38
N PHE A 9 -15.28 -37.28 14.17
CA PHE A 9 -16.16 -37.64 15.28
C PHE A 9 -17.44 -38.27 14.71
N THR A 10 -17.86 -39.39 15.27
CA THR A 10 -19.12 -40.04 14.89
C THR A 10 -20.33 -39.15 15.18
N ASP A 11 -20.20 -38.25 16.16
CA ASP A 11 -21.22 -37.27 16.55
C ASP A 11 -20.55 -35.95 16.98
N GLU A 12 -20.86 -34.86 16.29
CA GLU A 12 -20.35 -33.51 16.59
C GLU A 12 -20.77 -33.04 17.99
N SER A 13 -21.88 -33.55 18.52
CA SER A 13 -22.35 -33.23 19.88
C SER A 13 -21.34 -33.61 20.96
N VAL A 14 -20.55 -34.67 20.72
CA VAL A 14 -19.48 -35.13 21.61
C VAL A 14 -18.30 -34.17 21.55
N ALA A 15 -17.88 -33.75 20.35
CA ALA A 15 -16.83 -32.76 20.18
C ALA A 15 -17.21 -31.43 20.87
N ASP A 16 -18.45 -30.99 20.68
CA ASP A 16 -18.99 -29.80 21.34
C ASP A 16 -19.05 -29.91 22.86
N ALA A 17 -19.46 -31.08 23.39
CA ALA A 17 -19.45 -31.32 24.83
C ALA A 17 -18.03 -31.25 25.40
N LEU A 18 -17.04 -31.82 24.70
CA LEU A 18 -15.63 -31.73 25.09
C LEU A 18 -15.10 -30.29 25.04
N ARG A 19 -15.42 -29.53 23.97
CA ARG A 19 -15.04 -28.11 23.83
C ARG A 19 -15.64 -27.27 24.97
N ARG A 20 -16.92 -27.45 25.29
CA ARG A 20 -17.61 -26.73 26.39
C ARG A 20 -17.10 -27.13 27.78
N GLY A 21 -16.69 -28.39 27.96
CA GLY A 21 -16.20 -28.91 29.24
C GLY A 21 -14.73 -28.64 29.52
N ALA A 22 -13.93 -28.31 28.50
CA ALA A 22 -12.51 -28.00 28.65
C ALA A 22 -12.29 -26.58 29.18
N SER A 23 -11.32 -26.41 30.08
CA SER A 23 -10.88 -25.06 30.47
C SER A 23 -10.12 -24.38 29.33
N ALA A 24 -10.18 -23.05 29.26
CA ALA A 24 -9.42 -22.27 28.27
C ALA A 24 -7.90 -22.57 28.35
N GLU A 25 -7.39 -22.80 29.56
CA GLU A 25 -6.00 -23.20 29.80
C GLU A 25 -5.66 -24.55 29.15
N LEU A 26 -6.53 -25.56 29.33
CA LEU A 26 -6.33 -26.87 28.72
C LEU A 26 -6.43 -26.78 27.20
N ALA A 27 -7.42 -26.05 26.68
CA ALA A 27 -7.60 -25.83 25.26
C ALA A 27 -6.35 -25.18 24.64
N ARG A 28 -5.82 -24.10 25.25
CA ARG A 28 -4.60 -23.43 24.77
C ARG A 28 -3.42 -24.39 24.73
N ARG A 29 -3.16 -25.14 25.81
CA ARG A 29 -2.04 -26.10 25.87
C ARG A 29 -2.14 -27.21 24.81
N VAL A 30 -3.34 -27.76 24.59
CA VAL A 30 -3.55 -28.78 23.55
C VAL A 30 -3.26 -28.18 22.18
N ASN A 31 -3.77 -26.99 21.90
CA ASN A 31 -3.55 -26.33 20.61
C ASN A 31 -2.08 -25.94 20.38
N SER A 32 -1.37 -25.41 21.38
CA SER A 32 0.08 -25.17 21.30
C SER A 32 0.87 -26.45 21.04
N HIS A 33 0.47 -27.57 21.65
CA HIS A 33 1.06 -28.87 21.36
C HIS A 33 0.82 -29.29 19.90
N MET A 34 -0.40 -29.12 19.39
CA MET A 34 -0.75 -29.40 18.00
C MET A 34 0.05 -28.54 17.02
N VAL A 35 0.19 -27.23 17.28
CA VAL A 35 1.02 -26.33 16.46
C VAL A 35 2.46 -26.83 16.41
N THR A 36 3.06 -27.11 17.57
CA THR A 36 4.44 -27.61 17.66
C THR A 36 4.62 -28.93 16.92
N TRP A 37 3.69 -29.88 17.12
CA TRP A 37 3.74 -31.20 16.51
C TRP A 37 3.59 -31.13 14.99
N LEU A 38 2.59 -30.39 14.49
CA LEU A 38 2.34 -30.23 13.05
C LEU A 38 3.49 -29.50 12.35
N ARG A 39 4.07 -28.45 12.97
CA ARG A 39 5.28 -27.81 12.45
C ARG A 39 6.48 -28.75 12.43
N GLY A 40 6.61 -29.61 13.45
CA GLY A 40 7.63 -30.66 13.47
C GLY A 40 7.47 -31.71 12.36
N LEU A 41 6.25 -31.90 11.85
CA LEU A 41 5.97 -32.79 10.71
C LEU A 41 6.22 -32.13 9.35
N ALA A 42 6.29 -30.80 9.27
CA ALA A 42 6.39 -30.06 8.00
C ALA A 42 7.42 -30.64 6.99
N PRO A 43 8.65 -31.05 7.38
CA PRO A 43 9.60 -31.64 6.43
C PRO A 43 9.11 -32.92 5.75
N GLN A 44 8.24 -33.69 6.42
CA GLN A 44 7.66 -34.94 5.91
C GLN A 44 6.42 -34.70 5.04
N LEU A 45 5.82 -33.51 5.12
CA LEU A 45 4.61 -33.12 4.39
C LEU A 45 4.92 -32.36 3.08
N ARG A 46 6.20 -32.09 2.79
CA ARG A 46 6.62 -31.35 1.59
C ARG A 46 6.13 -32.03 0.32
N HIS A 47 5.40 -31.27 -0.50
CA HIS A 47 4.85 -31.71 -1.78
C HIS A 47 4.74 -30.50 -2.72
N PRO A 48 5.03 -30.64 -4.03
CA PRO A 48 4.94 -29.52 -4.99
C PRO A 48 3.55 -28.87 -5.03
N ASP A 49 2.49 -29.65 -4.92
CA ASP A 49 1.10 -29.14 -4.85
C ASP A 49 0.65 -28.72 -3.44
N GLY A 50 1.58 -28.61 -2.48
CA GLY A 50 1.33 -28.24 -1.09
C GLY A 50 0.95 -29.40 -0.15
N TRP A 51 0.96 -29.14 1.16
CA TRP A 51 0.77 -30.17 2.19
C TRP A 51 -0.51 -30.99 2.02
N ALA A 52 -1.61 -30.40 1.54
CA ALA A 52 -2.86 -31.14 1.35
C ALA A 52 -2.71 -32.33 0.37
N ALA A 53 -1.77 -32.26 -0.57
CA ALA A 53 -1.48 -33.33 -1.50
C ALA A 53 -0.57 -34.43 -0.90
N SER A 54 0.04 -34.21 0.27
CA SER A 54 0.96 -35.17 0.92
C SER A 54 0.24 -36.31 1.66
N GLY A 55 -1.08 -36.43 1.51
CA GLY A 55 -1.91 -37.46 2.14
C GLY A 55 -2.73 -36.96 3.35
N PRO A 56 -3.31 -37.87 4.15
CA PRO A 56 -4.29 -37.52 5.18
C PRO A 56 -3.75 -36.58 6.27
N LEU A 57 -2.53 -36.82 6.77
CA LEU A 57 -1.88 -35.94 7.75
C LEU A 57 -1.56 -34.57 7.15
N GLY A 58 -1.17 -34.53 5.88
CA GLY A 58 -0.92 -33.29 5.15
C GLY A 58 -2.18 -32.44 4.99
N ARG A 59 -3.31 -33.06 4.63
CA ARG A 59 -4.62 -32.38 4.61
C ARG A 59 -5.00 -31.82 5.98
N TYR A 60 -4.82 -32.60 7.04
CA TYR A 60 -5.10 -32.13 8.38
C TYR A 60 -4.21 -30.96 8.78
N ALA A 61 -2.91 -31.01 8.48
CA ALA A 61 -1.99 -29.91 8.76
C ALA A 61 -2.37 -28.64 7.96
N ALA A 62 -2.60 -28.78 6.65
CA ALA A 62 -2.96 -27.69 5.75
C ALA A 62 -4.23 -26.95 6.21
N HIS A 63 -5.28 -27.68 6.58
CA HIS A 63 -6.57 -27.08 6.97
C HIS A 63 -6.67 -26.74 8.47
N GLY A 64 -5.92 -27.42 9.34
CA GLY A 64 -6.08 -27.32 10.79
C GLY A 64 -5.04 -26.45 11.50
N LEU A 65 -3.82 -26.35 10.98
CA LEU A 65 -2.70 -25.70 11.69
C LEU A 65 -3.00 -24.25 12.04
N ALA A 66 -3.56 -23.48 11.11
CA ALA A 66 -3.88 -22.07 11.32
C ALA A 66 -4.85 -21.88 12.50
N MET A 67 -5.92 -22.67 12.54
CA MET A 67 -6.91 -22.59 13.61
C MET A 67 -6.34 -23.09 14.96
N HIS A 68 -5.46 -24.09 14.95
CA HIS A 68 -4.71 -24.45 16.17
C HIS A 68 -3.86 -23.27 16.67
N ALA A 69 -3.19 -22.55 15.78
CA ALA A 69 -2.42 -21.35 16.16
C ALA A 69 -3.32 -20.25 16.73
N VAL A 70 -4.52 -20.04 16.18
CA VAL A 70 -5.53 -19.13 16.74
C VAL A 70 -5.87 -19.51 18.18
N GLN A 71 -6.26 -20.76 18.41
CA GLN A 71 -6.67 -21.24 19.74
C GLN A 71 -5.50 -21.29 20.75
N ALA A 72 -4.27 -21.37 20.26
CA ALA A 72 -3.05 -21.29 21.06
C ALA A 72 -2.63 -19.85 21.41
N GLY A 73 -3.13 -18.83 20.68
CA GLY A 73 -2.63 -17.47 20.77
C GLY A 73 -1.27 -17.27 20.06
N GLU A 74 -0.98 -18.11 19.07
CA GLU A 74 0.30 -18.17 18.34
C GLU A 74 0.15 -17.75 16.85
N PHE A 75 -1.03 -17.30 16.43
CA PHE A 75 -1.32 -16.96 15.04
C PHE A 75 -0.38 -15.88 14.49
N ASP A 76 -0.11 -14.81 15.23
CA ASP A 76 0.81 -13.75 14.78
C ASP A 76 2.25 -14.25 14.56
N THR A 77 2.66 -15.30 15.27
CA THR A 77 3.96 -15.93 15.05
C THR A 77 3.94 -16.72 13.75
N LEU A 78 2.83 -17.38 13.45
CA LEU A 78 2.61 -18.11 12.19
C LEU A 78 2.64 -17.18 10.97
N LEU A 79 2.16 -15.93 11.10
CA LEU A 79 2.11 -14.95 10.02
C LEU A 79 3.50 -14.55 9.45
N ARG A 80 4.58 -14.89 10.15
CA ARG A 80 5.97 -14.64 9.71
C ARG A 80 6.61 -15.87 9.06
N ASP A 81 5.97 -17.03 9.10
CA ASP A 81 6.51 -18.30 8.62
C ASP A 81 5.99 -18.62 7.20
N GLY A 82 6.67 -18.07 6.19
CA GLY A 82 6.34 -18.29 4.78
C GLY A 82 6.38 -19.76 4.34
N GLU A 83 7.22 -20.60 4.96
CA GLU A 83 7.27 -22.04 4.67
C GLU A 83 5.94 -22.72 5.04
N VAL A 84 5.32 -22.27 6.13
CA VAL A 84 4.01 -22.76 6.54
C VAL A 84 2.90 -22.10 5.73
N LEU A 85 2.89 -20.77 5.62
CA LEU A 85 1.79 -20.02 5.00
C LEU A 85 1.56 -20.44 3.54
N ALA A 86 2.63 -20.68 2.77
CA ALA A 86 2.54 -21.15 1.39
C ALA A 86 1.85 -22.53 1.24
N ASN A 87 1.73 -23.30 2.33
CA ASN A 87 1.09 -24.60 2.37
C ASN A 87 -0.34 -24.57 2.96
N LEU A 88 -0.80 -23.43 3.45
CA LEU A 88 -2.15 -23.26 3.98
C LEU A 88 -3.12 -22.91 2.83
N PRO A 89 -4.24 -23.63 2.67
CA PRO A 89 -5.28 -23.24 1.73
C PRO A 89 -5.87 -21.89 2.10
N GLN A 90 -6.17 -21.07 1.09
CA GLN A 90 -6.65 -19.69 1.27
C GLN A 90 -7.83 -19.60 2.23
N SER A 91 -8.85 -20.47 2.08
CA SER A 91 -10.05 -20.45 2.93
C SER A 91 -9.73 -20.71 4.40
N SER A 92 -8.93 -21.74 4.69
CA SER A 92 -8.50 -22.07 6.06
C SER A 92 -7.66 -20.95 6.69
N PHE A 93 -6.87 -20.24 5.87
CA PHE A 93 -6.08 -19.11 6.34
C PHE A 93 -6.95 -17.88 6.64
N LEU A 94 -7.89 -17.54 5.75
CA LEU A 94 -8.84 -16.43 5.94
C LEU A 94 -9.76 -16.65 7.14
N ASP A 95 -10.26 -17.88 7.34
CA ASP A 95 -11.08 -18.22 8.51
C ASP A 95 -10.28 -18.06 9.81
N ALA A 96 -9.01 -18.51 9.82
CA ALA A 96 -8.13 -18.33 10.96
C ALA A 96 -7.83 -16.86 11.25
N ALA A 97 -7.56 -16.05 10.22
CA ALA A 97 -7.36 -14.61 10.36
C ALA A 97 -8.59 -13.90 10.93
N HIS A 98 -9.79 -14.24 10.44
CA HIS A 98 -11.05 -13.72 10.96
C HIS A 98 -11.20 -14.05 12.45
N CYS A 99 -10.96 -15.30 12.85
CA CYS A 99 -11.10 -15.73 14.24
C CYS A 99 -10.03 -15.16 15.17
N ALA A 100 -8.78 -15.02 14.71
CA ALA A 100 -7.68 -14.46 15.52
C ALA A 100 -7.91 -13.01 15.93
N HIS A 101 -8.55 -12.24 15.04
CA HIS A 101 -8.63 -10.79 15.18
C HIS A 101 -10.07 -10.26 15.20
N GLU A 102 -11.03 -11.12 15.59
CA GLU A 102 -12.44 -10.74 15.74
C GLU A 102 -13.03 -10.02 14.50
N GLY A 103 -12.60 -10.45 13.31
CA GLY A 103 -13.02 -9.88 12.04
C GLY A 103 -12.29 -8.62 11.58
N SER A 104 -11.22 -8.19 12.26
CA SER A 104 -10.40 -7.03 11.85
C SER A 104 -8.92 -7.31 12.03
N VAL A 105 -8.24 -7.75 10.96
CA VAL A 105 -6.80 -8.03 10.98
C VAL A 105 -6.02 -6.71 11.12
N PRO A 106 -5.20 -6.54 12.16
CA PRO A 106 -4.47 -5.30 12.39
C PRO A 106 -3.23 -5.20 11.49
N ASP A 107 -2.75 -3.97 11.30
CA ASP A 107 -1.45 -3.64 10.71
C ASP A 107 -1.17 -4.33 9.36
N THR A 108 0.11 -4.34 8.97
CA THR A 108 0.61 -5.02 7.78
C THR A 108 1.12 -6.40 8.12
N ASN A 109 0.55 -7.44 7.51
CA ASN A 109 1.01 -8.82 7.62
C ASN A 109 0.39 -9.68 6.51
N ALA A 110 0.82 -10.94 6.42
CA ALA A 110 0.34 -11.89 5.41
C ALA A 110 -1.17 -12.19 5.48
N ALA A 111 -1.82 -12.06 6.64
CA ALA A 111 -3.27 -12.25 6.75
C ALA A 111 -4.04 -11.04 6.20
N ALA A 112 -3.55 -9.81 6.46
CA ALA A 112 -4.07 -8.60 5.81
C ALA A 112 -3.90 -8.71 4.28
N ASP A 113 -2.72 -9.14 3.81
CA ASP A 113 -2.45 -9.40 2.40
C ASP A 113 -3.48 -10.37 1.79
N ALA A 114 -3.79 -11.47 2.49
CA ALA A 114 -4.77 -12.46 2.04
C ALA A 114 -6.21 -11.92 1.96
N VAL A 115 -6.63 -11.10 2.93
CA VAL A 115 -7.94 -10.45 2.95
C VAL A 115 -8.06 -9.49 1.76
N HIS A 116 -7.03 -8.69 1.52
CA HIS A 116 -6.93 -7.76 0.40
C HIS A 116 -6.98 -8.46 -0.96
N LEU A 117 -6.22 -9.55 -1.14
CA LEU A 117 -6.28 -10.39 -2.34
C LEU A 117 -7.69 -10.98 -2.55
N HIS A 118 -8.31 -11.48 -1.49
CA HIS A 118 -9.66 -12.04 -1.57
C HIS A 118 -10.71 -11.00 -1.99
N MET A 119 -10.59 -9.77 -1.49
CA MET A 119 -11.45 -8.64 -1.87
C MET A 119 -11.35 -8.29 -3.35
N TYR A 120 -10.20 -8.52 -3.96
CA TYR A 120 -9.94 -8.37 -5.40
C TYR A 120 -10.28 -9.62 -6.23
N GLY A 121 -10.92 -10.63 -5.62
CA GLY A 121 -11.35 -11.82 -6.34
C GLY A 121 -10.25 -12.84 -6.60
N VAL A 122 -9.07 -12.68 -6.00
CA VAL A 122 -8.01 -13.68 -6.09
C VAL A 122 -8.45 -14.92 -5.31
N SER A 123 -8.90 -15.94 -6.03
CA SER A 123 -9.28 -17.24 -5.44
C SER A 123 -8.76 -18.41 -6.29
N PRO A 124 -7.45 -18.69 -6.21
CA PRO A 124 -6.83 -19.73 -7.01
C PRO A 124 -7.32 -21.14 -6.67
N ALA A 125 -7.46 -21.99 -7.68
CA ALA A 125 -7.79 -23.40 -7.49
C ALA A 125 -6.57 -24.23 -7.01
N GLU A 126 -5.36 -23.79 -7.37
CA GLU A 126 -4.12 -24.50 -7.08
C GLU A 126 -3.32 -23.83 -5.97
N GLN A 127 -2.72 -24.63 -5.09
CA GLN A 127 -1.95 -24.12 -3.95
C GLN A 127 -0.71 -23.32 -4.37
N GLY A 128 -0.05 -23.72 -5.48
CA GLY A 128 1.11 -23.01 -6.01
C GLY A 128 0.77 -21.59 -6.47
N GLU A 129 -0.37 -21.41 -7.14
CA GLU A 129 -0.87 -20.10 -7.56
C GLU A 129 -1.18 -19.22 -6.34
N TRP A 130 -1.81 -19.78 -5.29
CA TRP A 130 -2.03 -19.07 -4.04
C TRP A 130 -0.72 -18.63 -3.36
N ALA A 131 0.27 -19.52 -3.29
CA ALA A 131 1.59 -19.19 -2.75
C ALA A 131 2.32 -18.12 -3.57
N ALA A 132 2.13 -18.10 -4.90
CA ALA A 132 2.70 -17.08 -5.78
C ALA A 132 2.10 -15.68 -5.54
N TRP A 133 0.78 -15.60 -5.26
CA TRP A 133 0.15 -14.35 -4.85
C TRP A 133 0.65 -13.83 -3.50
N LEU A 134 0.84 -14.70 -2.50
CA LEU A 134 1.47 -14.31 -1.24
C LEU A 134 2.93 -13.85 -1.44
N HIS A 135 3.67 -14.49 -2.35
CA HIS A 135 5.02 -14.07 -2.75
C HIS A 135 5.02 -12.67 -3.37
N LEU A 136 4.04 -12.35 -4.23
CA LEU A 136 3.89 -11.02 -4.81
C LEU A 136 3.58 -9.95 -3.76
N MET A 137 2.61 -10.20 -2.87
CA MET A 137 2.29 -9.26 -1.80
C MET A 137 3.51 -8.97 -0.92
N ALA A 138 4.21 -10.03 -0.48
CA ALA A 138 5.44 -9.92 0.29
C ALA A 138 6.53 -9.13 -0.45
N THR A 139 6.68 -9.36 -1.76
CA THR A 139 7.67 -8.65 -2.59
C THR A 139 7.33 -7.16 -2.70
N ALA A 140 6.06 -6.84 -2.95
CA ALA A 140 5.59 -5.46 -3.12
C ALA A 140 5.80 -4.60 -1.87
N ARG A 141 5.66 -5.21 -0.69
CA ARG A 141 5.91 -4.55 0.61
C ARG A 141 7.33 -4.70 1.15
N HIS A 142 8.27 -5.17 0.32
CA HIS A 142 9.68 -5.40 0.66
C HIS A 142 9.94 -6.37 1.82
N ASP A 143 9.04 -7.33 2.06
CA ASP A 143 9.27 -8.40 3.03
C ASP A 143 10.14 -9.52 2.45
N THR A 144 11.44 -9.26 2.41
CA THR A 144 12.42 -10.20 1.82
C THR A 144 12.55 -11.50 2.62
N GLU A 145 12.30 -11.47 3.93
CA GLU A 145 12.31 -12.66 4.79
C GLU A 145 11.13 -13.58 4.44
N LEU A 146 9.92 -13.02 4.36
CA LEU A 146 8.73 -13.78 3.99
C LEU A 146 8.84 -14.33 2.57
N CYS A 147 9.33 -13.53 1.60
CA CYS A 147 9.58 -14.01 0.24
C CYS A 147 10.51 -15.23 0.21
N THR A 148 11.66 -15.12 0.89
CA THR A 148 12.65 -16.19 0.96
C THR A 148 12.09 -17.43 1.66
N SER A 149 11.24 -17.24 2.66
CA SER A 149 10.57 -18.32 3.39
C SER A 149 9.54 -19.05 2.51
N ILE A 150 8.71 -18.32 1.77
CA ILE A 150 7.75 -18.90 0.80
C ILE A 150 8.49 -19.74 -0.25
N GLU A 151 9.60 -19.24 -0.80
CA GLU A 151 10.40 -19.97 -1.78
C GLU A 151 10.98 -21.29 -1.26
N ARG A 152 11.14 -21.42 0.06
CA ARG A 152 11.65 -22.63 0.72
C ARG A 152 10.54 -23.59 1.16
N ALA A 153 9.28 -23.22 0.99
CA ALA A 153 8.12 -23.99 1.44
C ALA A 153 7.99 -25.39 0.80
N GLY A 154 8.63 -25.58 -0.37
CA GLY A 154 8.56 -26.83 -1.13
C GLY A 154 7.32 -26.97 -2.01
N VAL A 155 6.46 -25.94 -2.05
CA VAL A 155 5.38 -25.77 -3.02
C VAL A 155 5.98 -25.24 -4.32
N GLU A 156 5.57 -25.79 -5.46
CA GLU A 156 5.98 -25.30 -6.77
C GLU A 156 5.21 -24.02 -7.09
N LEU A 157 5.93 -22.92 -7.29
CA LEU A 157 5.33 -21.65 -7.72
C LEU A 157 5.23 -21.67 -9.25
N PRO A 158 4.02 -21.63 -9.84
CA PRO A 158 3.86 -21.61 -11.29
C PRO A 158 4.48 -20.36 -11.92
N TRP A 159 4.55 -19.28 -11.13
CA TRP A 159 5.28 -18.08 -11.44
C TRP A 159 5.86 -17.44 -10.19
N LYS A 160 6.97 -16.73 -10.38
CA LYS A 160 7.71 -16.08 -9.30
C LYS A 160 7.98 -14.62 -9.65
N VAL A 161 7.73 -13.73 -8.70
CA VAL A 161 7.99 -12.31 -8.89
C VAL A 161 9.48 -12.04 -8.97
N ARG A 162 9.87 -11.25 -9.97
CA ARG A 162 11.27 -10.85 -10.20
C ARG A 162 11.55 -9.44 -9.76
N TRP A 163 10.61 -8.55 -10.02
CA TRP A 163 10.59 -7.16 -9.56
C TRP A 163 9.17 -6.63 -9.61
N THR A 164 8.89 -5.57 -8.87
CA THR A 164 7.56 -4.95 -8.80
C THR A 164 7.67 -3.45 -8.55
N HIS A 165 6.84 -2.68 -9.24
CA HIS A 165 6.46 -1.30 -8.91
C HIS A 165 4.94 -1.20 -8.82
N TRP A 166 4.33 -2.30 -8.38
CA TRP A 166 2.89 -2.44 -8.21
C TRP A 166 2.52 -2.10 -6.78
N ARG A 167 1.50 -1.26 -6.61
CA ARG A 167 0.84 -1.04 -5.33
C ARG A 167 -0.01 -2.28 -5.04
N PRO A 168 0.31 -3.06 -3.99
CA PRO A 168 -0.56 -4.16 -3.61
C PRO A 168 -1.91 -3.60 -3.12
N PRO A 169 -3.03 -4.34 -3.22
CA PRO A 169 -4.28 -3.94 -2.60
C PRO A 169 -4.09 -3.67 -1.10
N GLY A 170 -4.71 -2.61 -0.59
CA GLY A 170 -4.46 -2.07 0.74
C GLY A 170 -3.16 -1.26 0.87
N GLY A 171 -2.36 -1.17 -0.20
CA GLY A 171 -1.05 -0.53 -0.21
C GLY A 171 -1.14 0.96 0.13
N TYR A 172 -0.48 1.38 1.22
CA TYR A 172 -0.50 2.76 1.68
C TYR A 172 0.90 3.27 2.01
N ASP A 173 1.56 3.88 1.04
CA ASP A 173 2.88 4.48 1.20
C ASP A 173 3.13 5.48 0.04
N PRO A 174 3.87 6.58 0.25
CA PRO A 174 4.18 7.52 -0.83
C PRO A 174 4.88 6.88 -2.05
N SER A 175 5.66 5.81 -1.86
CA SER A 175 6.33 5.09 -2.94
C SER A 175 5.35 4.43 -3.91
N TYR A 176 4.19 3.97 -3.41
CA TYR A 176 3.15 3.36 -4.23
C TYR A 176 2.41 4.32 -5.17
N LEU A 177 2.66 5.63 -5.06
CA LEU A 177 2.12 6.62 -6.01
C LEU A 177 2.79 6.55 -7.39
N LYS A 178 3.93 5.88 -7.49
CA LYS A 178 4.71 5.75 -8.73
C LYS A 178 4.81 4.27 -9.11
N PRO A 179 4.68 3.93 -10.41
CA PRO A 179 4.45 4.82 -11.54
C PRO A 179 2.99 5.30 -11.69
N GLY A 180 2.08 4.78 -10.86
CA GLY A 180 0.63 4.98 -11.00
C GLY A 180 0.01 4.11 -12.11
N PRO A 181 -1.22 4.41 -12.54
CA PRO A 181 -1.97 3.57 -13.48
C PRO A 181 -1.27 3.36 -14.82
N ILE A 182 -1.01 2.10 -15.19
CA ILE A 182 -0.41 1.71 -16.47
C ILE A 182 -1.47 1.06 -17.34
N SER A 183 -1.64 1.62 -18.55
CA SER A 183 -2.65 1.18 -19.51
C SER A 183 -2.06 0.42 -20.70
N SER A 184 -0.75 0.53 -20.93
CA SER A 184 -0.11 -0.14 -22.07
C SER A 184 1.36 -0.41 -21.79
N LEU A 185 1.82 -1.55 -22.31
CA LEU A 185 3.18 -2.06 -22.21
C LEU A 185 3.70 -2.38 -23.61
N PHE A 186 4.98 -2.07 -23.84
CA PHE A 186 5.65 -2.33 -25.12
C PHE A 186 7.05 -2.90 -24.89
N ASP A 187 7.36 -3.98 -25.60
CA ASP A 187 8.70 -4.56 -25.63
C ASP A 187 9.58 -3.72 -26.57
N VAL A 188 10.71 -3.23 -26.07
CA VAL A 188 11.62 -2.35 -26.80
C VAL A 188 13.07 -2.66 -26.45
N ARG A 189 14.00 -1.93 -27.08
CA ARG A 189 15.38 -1.83 -26.60
C ARG A 189 15.75 -0.40 -26.29
N TRP A 190 16.38 -0.19 -25.14
CA TRP A 190 16.97 1.09 -24.74
C TRP A 190 18.49 1.01 -24.92
N HIS A 191 19.04 1.80 -25.83
CA HIS A 191 20.45 1.72 -26.24
C HIS A 191 20.90 0.27 -26.56
N GLY A 192 20.03 -0.50 -27.23
CA GLY A 192 20.30 -1.89 -27.61
C GLY A 192 20.14 -2.93 -26.50
N ARG A 193 19.75 -2.56 -25.27
CA ARG A 193 19.45 -3.49 -24.17
C ARG A 193 17.95 -3.77 -24.07
N PRO A 194 17.50 -4.97 -23.64
CA PRO A 194 16.07 -5.25 -23.43
C PRO A 194 15.45 -4.26 -22.45
N ALA A 195 14.30 -3.69 -22.80
CA ALA A 195 13.61 -2.69 -22.00
C ALA A 195 12.11 -2.74 -22.27
N ILE A 196 11.34 -2.15 -21.35
CA ILE A 196 9.89 -2.05 -21.46
C ILE A 196 9.53 -0.57 -21.48
N VAL A 197 8.67 -0.17 -22.41
CA VAL A 197 8.00 1.14 -22.33
C VAL A 197 6.65 0.93 -21.68
N SER A 198 6.36 1.72 -20.64
CA SER A 198 5.01 1.81 -20.08
C SER A 198 4.40 3.19 -20.33
N SER A 199 3.09 3.19 -20.54
CA SER A 199 2.28 4.39 -20.71
C SER A 199 1.32 4.51 -19.54
N THR A 200 1.49 5.58 -18.75
CA THR A 200 0.54 5.96 -17.71
C THR A 200 -0.34 7.10 -18.20
N TYR A 201 -1.66 6.98 -18.04
CA TYR A 201 -2.59 8.06 -18.37
C TYR A 201 -3.05 8.74 -17.07
N PRO A 202 -2.96 10.07 -16.96
CA PRO A 202 -2.29 11.05 -17.83
C PRO A 202 -0.74 11.15 -17.65
N HIS A 203 -0.15 10.28 -16.83
CA HIS A 203 1.05 10.56 -16.02
C HIS A 203 2.44 10.25 -16.61
N GLY A 204 2.57 9.95 -17.90
CA GLY A 204 3.89 9.94 -18.56
C GLY A 204 4.30 8.61 -19.17
N ILE A 205 5.34 8.70 -19.99
CA ILE A 205 6.00 7.53 -20.60
C ILE A 205 7.25 7.23 -19.79
N HIS A 206 7.41 5.97 -19.40
CA HIS A 206 8.56 5.47 -18.66
C HIS A 206 9.25 4.37 -19.46
N VAL A 207 10.56 4.26 -19.29
CA VAL A 207 11.37 3.16 -19.83
C VAL A 207 11.99 2.40 -18.67
N TRP A 208 11.77 1.09 -18.63
CA TRP A 208 12.22 0.20 -17.57
C TRP A 208 13.22 -0.80 -18.10
N ASP A 209 14.21 -1.17 -17.30
CA ASP A 209 15.03 -2.35 -17.59
C ASP A 209 14.13 -3.59 -17.45
N ALA A 210 14.11 -4.43 -18.48
CA ALA A 210 13.21 -5.58 -18.49
C ALA A 210 13.57 -6.61 -17.39
N GLU A 211 14.85 -6.79 -17.06
CA GLU A 211 15.31 -7.82 -16.13
C GLU A 211 15.33 -7.35 -14.67
N THR A 212 15.63 -6.08 -14.41
CA THR A 212 15.72 -5.54 -13.04
C THR A 212 14.51 -4.72 -12.62
N GLY A 213 13.73 -4.21 -13.59
CA GLY A 213 12.66 -3.26 -13.33
C GLY A 213 13.16 -1.85 -13.03
N ASP A 214 14.46 -1.57 -13.12
CA ASP A 214 14.98 -0.23 -12.83
C ASP A 214 14.46 0.80 -13.85
N LEU A 215 14.14 2.00 -13.38
CA LEU A 215 13.76 3.10 -14.27
C LEU A 215 15.00 3.59 -15.04
N LEU A 216 14.99 3.38 -16.36
CA LEU A 216 16.07 3.80 -17.27
C LEU A 216 15.90 5.23 -17.78
N ALA A 217 14.65 5.64 -18.04
CA ALA A 217 14.34 6.98 -18.55
C ALA A 217 12.87 7.36 -18.32
N GLY A 218 12.58 8.66 -18.47
CA GLY A 218 11.29 9.26 -18.13
C GLY A 218 11.18 9.62 -16.63
N PRO A 219 9.99 9.99 -16.15
CA PRO A 219 8.75 10.18 -16.90
C PRO A 219 8.83 11.34 -17.90
N TRP A 220 8.38 11.10 -19.14
CA TRP A 220 8.20 12.18 -20.11
C TRP A 220 6.76 12.66 -20.18
N TYR A 221 6.59 13.97 -20.01
CA TYR A 221 5.31 14.68 -20.04
C TYR A 221 5.18 15.45 -21.37
N GLY A 222 4.11 15.20 -22.12
CA GLY A 222 3.84 15.86 -23.42
C GLY A 222 3.52 14.88 -24.55
N ASP A 223 2.95 15.39 -25.65
CA ASP A 223 2.47 14.56 -26.75
C ASP A 223 3.59 13.91 -27.58
N ASN A 224 4.74 14.56 -27.67
CA ASN A 224 5.91 14.08 -28.40
C ASN A 224 6.90 13.42 -27.45
N LEU A 225 7.51 12.33 -27.90
CA LEU A 225 8.71 11.80 -27.26
C LEU A 225 9.88 12.77 -27.48
N PRO A 226 10.74 12.99 -26.48
CA PRO A 226 11.92 13.83 -26.67
C PRO A 226 12.92 13.18 -27.62
N ASP A 227 13.70 13.98 -28.34
CA ASP A 227 14.67 13.49 -29.35
C ASP A 227 15.65 12.46 -28.77
N GLU A 228 16.07 12.65 -27.52
CA GLU A 228 16.92 11.70 -26.80
C GLU A 228 16.29 10.30 -26.70
N ALA A 229 14.97 10.23 -26.47
CA ALA A 229 14.24 8.99 -26.39
C ALA A 229 14.11 8.33 -27.77
N ILE A 230 13.83 9.13 -28.81
CA ILE A 230 13.70 8.65 -30.18
C ILE A 230 15.00 8.02 -30.68
N LEU A 231 16.15 8.61 -30.33
CA LEU A 231 17.47 8.08 -30.72
C LEU A 231 17.89 6.84 -29.91
N ALA A 232 17.44 6.73 -28.66
CA ALA A 232 17.79 5.64 -27.77
C ALA A 232 16.89 4.40 -27.91
N LEU A 233 15.62 4.60 -28.30
CA LEU A 233 14.62 3.53 -28.42
C LEU A 233 14.73 2.80 -29.75
N THR A 234 14.77 1.47 -29.68
CA THR A 234 14.59 0.60 -30.83
C THR A 234 13.33 -0.23 -30.64
N TRP A 235 12.41 -0.13 -31.59
CA TRP A 235 11.12 -0.81 -31.56
C TRP A 235 11.17 -2.08 -32.43
N PRO A 236 10.58 -3.21 -31.98
CA PRO A 236 10.42 -4.40 -32.81
C PRO A 236 9.31 -4.15 -33.85
N THR A 237 9.63 -3.40 -34.91
CA THR A 237 8.69 -3.00 -35.96
C THR A 237 8.70 -3.99 -37.11
N ALA A 238 7.52 -4.24 -37.71
CA ALA A 238 7.42 -4.95 -38.97
C ALA A 238 8.05 -4.11 -40.11
N PRO A 239 8.54 -4.72 -41.20
CA PRO A 239 9.11 -4.00 -42.33
C PRO A 239 8.14 -2.93 -42.87
N GLY A 240 8.55 -1.66 -42.86
CA GLY A 240 7.76 -0.53 -43.36
C GLY A 240 6.91 0.20 -42.32
N GLN A 241 6.87 -0.27 -41.07
CA GLN A 241 6.23 0.45 -39.97
C GLN A 241 7.22 1.42 -39.33
N ALA A 242 6.88 2.71 -39.29
CA ALA A 242 7.70 3.71 -38.59
C ALA A 242 7.59 3.51 -37.07
N PRO A 243 8.68 3.74 -36.31
CA PRO A 243 8.63 3.75 -34.86
C PRO A 243 7.74 4.91 -34.37
N PRO A 244 7.00 4.72 -33.26
CA PRO A 244 6.18 5.79 -32.70
C PRO A 244 7.08 6.92 -32.17
N THR A 245 6.71 8.15 -32.51
CA THR A 245 7.37 9.38 -32.04
C THR A 245 6.45 10.21 -31.14
N THR A 246 5.16 9.90 -31.15
CA THR A 246 4.13 10.57 -30.33
C THR A 246 3.38 9.59 -29.44
N ARG A 247 2.76 10.09 -28.36
CA ARG A 247 1.86 9.31 -27.50
C ARG A 247 0.68 8.72 -28.25
N LYS A 248 0.15 9.45 -29.25
CA LYS A 248 -0.96 8.97 -30.07
C LYS A 248 -0.53 7.78 -30.91
N GLU A 249 0.63 7.87 -31.55
CA GLU A 249 1.23 6.76 -32.30
C GLU A 249 1.54 5.58 -31.39
N LEU A 250 2.09 5.83 -30.19
CA LEU A 250 2.36 4.78 -29.20
C LEU A 250 1.10 4.00 -28.83
N ARG A 251 -0.01 4.69 -28.53
CA ARG A 251 -1.30 4.02 -28.26
C ARG A 251 -1.83 3.24 -29.45
N ALA A 252 -1.67 3.77 -30.67
CA ALA A 252 -2.06 3.07 -31.89
C ALA A 252 -1.15 1.89 -32.25
N PHE A 253 0.07 1.86 -31.70
CA PHE A 253 1.06 0.78 -31.91
C PHE A 253 0.65 -0.54 -31.25
N ASN A 254 -0.45 -0.55 -30.48
CA ASN A 254 -1.00 -1.63 -29.65
C ASN A 254 -0.29 -3.00 -29.77
N ALA A 255 0.66 -3.23 -28.87
CA ALA A 255 1.36 -4.51 -28.70
C ALA A 255 1.00 -5.19 -27.37
N THR A 256 0.14 -4.57 -26.55
CA THR A 256 -0.25 -5.07 -25.24
C THR A 256 -1.27 -6.19 -25.39
N GLN A 257 -1.03 -7.30 -24.70
CA GLN A 257 -1.97 -8.43 -24.66
C GLN A 257 -2.95 -8.20 -23.51
N GLU A 258 -4.16 -8.75 -23.65
CA GLU A 258 -5.12 -8.82 -22.55
C GLU A 258 -4.51 -9.64 -21.40
N GLY A 259 -4.55 -9.07 -20.20
CA GLY A 259 -4.09 -9.72 -18.99
C GLY A 259 -5.14 -10.65 -18.37
N PRO A 260 -4.88 -11.19 -17.17
CA PRO A 260 -5.75 -12.18 -16.53
C PRO A 260 -7.06 -11.60 -15.97
N ASP A 261 -7.19 -10.29 -15.84
CA ASP A 261 -8.38 -9.61 -15.32
C ASP A 261 -8.49 -8.20 -15.90
N ASP A 262 -9.68 -7.81 -16.40
CA ASP A 262 -9.87 -6.54 -17.14
C ASP A 262 -9.82 -5.28 -16.25
N GLU A 263 -9.96 -5.41 -14.93
CA GLU A 263 -9.96 -4.29 -13.99
C GLU A 263 -8.64 -4.26 -13.21
N PHE A 264 -8.23 -5.40 -12.66
CA PHE A 264 -7.09 -5.50 -11.76
C PHE A 264 -5.74 -5.61 -12.48
N LEU A 265 -5.67 -6.44 -13.54
CA LEU A 265 -4.45 -6.69 -14.32
C LEU A 265 -4.75 -6.74 -15.82
N PRO A 266 -5.24 -5.65 -16.43
CA PRO A 266 -5.72 -5.63 -17.82
C PRO A 266 -4.63 -5.82 -18.87
N ALA A 267 -3.38 -5.51 -18.54
CA ALA A 267 -2.28 -5.46 -19.50
C ALA A 267 -1.23 -6.54 -19.23
N LEU A 268 -0.85 -7.25 -20.28
CA LEU A 268 0.20 -8.27 -20.26
C LEU A 268 1.20 -8.07 -21.40
N LEU A 269 2.47 -8.25 -21.11
CA LEU A 269 3.56 -8.23 -22.07
C LEU A 269 4.52 -9.39 -21.81
N ARG A 270 4.84 -10.18 -22.84
CA ARG A 270 5.88 -11.20 -22.78
C ARG A 270 7.17 -10.64 -23.36
N THR A 271 8.25 -10.62 -22.58
CA THR A 271 9.57 -10.16 -23.01
C THR A 271 10.64 -11.14 -22.52
N GLY A 272 11.30 -11.82 -23.46
CA GLY A 272 12.25 -12.89 -23.14
C GLY A 272 11.62 -14.01 -22.30
N ARG A 273 12.12 -14.20 -21.08
CA ARG A 273 11.63 -15.20 -20.10
C ARG A 273 10.61 -14.63 -19.10
N LEU A 274 10.33 -13.33 -19.18
CA LEU A 274 9.50 -12.62 -18.24
C LEU A 274 8.12 -12.34 -18.84
N THR A 275 7.12 -12.41 -17.98
CA THR A 275 5.79 -11.87 -18.24
C THR A 275 5.61 -10.66 -17.34
N VAL A 276 5.34 -9.51 -17.95
CA VAL A 276 5.10 -8.25 -17.23
C VAL A 276 3.60 -7.99 -17.25
N LEU A 277 3.03 -7.78 -16.07
CA LEU A 277 1.62 -7.48 -15.86
C LEU A 277 1.48 -6.04 -15.39
N ALA A 278 0.42 -5.37 -15.80
CA ALA A 278 0.16 -3.99 -15.43
C ALA A 278 -1.34 -3.67 -15.33
N GLY A 279 -1.65 -2.62 -14.59
CA GLY A 279 -3.02 -2.15 -14.35
C GLY A 279 -3.08 -0.81 -13.63
N PRO A 280 -4.24 -0.49 -13.00
CA PRO A 280 -4.45 0.75 -12.25
C PRO A 280 -3.41 1.01 -11.16
N ASP A 281 -2.86 -0.07 -10.61
CA ASP A 281 -1.94 -0.03 -9.47
C ASP A 281 -0.46 -0.12 -9.85
N GLY A 282 -0.11 -0.04 -11.13
CA GLY A 282 1.28 -0.06 -11.59
C GLY A 282 1.61 -1.33 -12.38
N LEU A 283 2.82 -1.87 -12.18
CA LEU A 283 3.30 -3.03 -12.93
C LEU A 283 4.27 -3.90 -12.14
N PHE A 284 4.37 -5.18 -12.53
CA PHE A 284 5.36 -6.11 -12.00
C PHE A 284 5.75 -7.15 -13.06
N ALA A 285 6.88 -7.82 -12.87
CA ALA A 285 7.31 -8.92 -13.72
C ALA A 285 7.44 -10.22 -12.97
N VAL A 286 7.03 -11.29 -13.65
CA VAL A 286 7.13 -12.66 -13.17
C VAL A 286 7.92 -13.52 -14.15
N GLU A 287 8.59 -14.53 -13.61
CA GLU A 287 9.18 -15.63 -14.35
C GLU A 287 8.30 -16.87 -14.18
N GLY A 288 8.05 -17.62 -15.25
CA GLY A 288 7.15 -18.77 -15.25
C GLY A 288 5.91 -18.55 -16.11
N THR A 289 4.79 -19.16 -15.73
CA THR A 289 3.51 -18.93 -16.41
C THR A 289 2.95 -17.54 -16.08
N SER A 290 1.93 -17.08 -16.80
CA SER A 290 1.16 -15.92 -16.34
C SER A 290 0.22 -16.33 -15.21
N PRO A 291 -0.16 -15.42 -14.31
CA PRO A 291 -1.23 -15.66 -13.34
C PRO A 291 -2.50 -16.18 -14.00
N ALA A 292 -3.24 -17.01 -13.28
CA ALA A 292 -4.51 -17.54 -13.75
C ALA A 292 -5.58 -16.43 -13.82
N PRO A 293 -6.58 -16.54 -14.73
CA PRO A 293 -7.70 -15.61 -14.76
C PRO A 293 -8.44 -15.54 -13.43
N LEU A 294 -8.88 -14.35 -13.05
CA LEU A 294 -9.56 -14.14 -11.78
C LEU A 294 -11.08 -14.38 -11.90
N PRO A 295 -11.72 -15.05 -10.92
CA PRO A 295 -13.16 -15.25 -10.92
C PRO A 295 -13.96 -13.98 -10.59
N GLY A 296 -13.29 -12.87 -10.23
CA GLY A 296 -13.90 -11.63 -9.78
C GLY A 296 -14.18 -11.59 -8.27
N PRO A 297 -14.54 -10.40 -7.74
CA PRO A 297 -14.70 -10.18 -6.30
C PRO A 297 -15.85 -11.00 -5.70
N PRO A 298 -15.78 -11.35 -4.40
CA PRO A 298 -16.82 -12.13 -3.72
C PRO A 298 -18.16 -11.37 -3.69
N LEU A 299 -19.25 -12.06 -4.05
CA LEU A 299 -20.59 -11.46 -4.15
C LEU A 299 -21.11 -10.79 -2.87
N LEU A 300 -20.69 -11.28 -1.71
CA LEU A 300 -21.10 -10.74 -0.40
C LEU A 300 -20.03 -9.83 0.23
N GLY A 301 -18.99 -9.47 -0.53
CA GLY A 301 -17.82 -8.79 0.00
C GLY A 301 -17.02 -9.66 0.96
N THR A 302 -16.01 -9.06 1.59
CA THR A 302 -15.17 -9.74 2.57
C THR A 302 -15.74 -9.57 3.98
N LYS A 303 -15.76 -10.66 4.77
CA LYS A 303 -16.27 -10.65 6.16
C LYS A 303 -15.24 -10.15 7.20
N THR A 304 -14.05 -9.83 6.74
CA THR A 304 -12.89 -9.49 7.56
C THR A 304 -12.31 -8.19 7.02
N ALA A 305 -12.16 -7.18 7.89
CA ALA A 305 -11.40 -5.98 7.58
C ALA A 305 -9.90 -6.27 7.71
N ALA A 306 -9.08 -5.58 6.95
CA ALA A 306 -7.62 -5.67 7.01
C ALA A 306 -7.02 -4.28 7.17
N GLY A 307 -5.95 -4.18 7.94
CA GLY A 307 -5.10 -3.00 8.01
C GLY A 307 -4.39 -2.71 6.69
N PRO A 308 -3.72 -1.54 6.59
CA PRO A 308 -3.02 -1.16 5.37
C PRO A 308 -1.81 -2.07 5.10
N ALA A 309 -1.48 -2.25 3.82
CA ALA A 309 -0.24 -2.89 3.38
C ALA A 309 0.88 -1.85 3.29
N LEU A 310 1.63 -1.66 4.38
CA LEU A 310 2.77 -0.76 4.47
C LEU A 310 4.07 -1.48 4.07
N LEU A 311 5.15 -0.73 3.85
CA LEU A 311 6.48 -1.33 3.69
C LEU A 311 6.96 -1.93 5.03
N THR A 312 7.59 -3.11 5.00
CA THR A 312 8.06 -3.83 6.20
C THR A 312 9.02 -2.99 7.06
N ASP A 313 9.85 -2.14 6.43
CA ASP A 313 10.79 -1.24 7.09
C ASP A 313 10.34 0.24 7.02
N ALA A 314 9.03 0.51 7.01
CA ALA A 314 8.51 1.87 6.95
C ALA A 314 9.08 2.72 8.09
N THR A 315 9.94 3.70 7.74
CA THR A 315 10.52 4.62 8.72
C THR A 315 9.44 5.57 9.24
N THR A 316 9.54 5.96 10.52
CA THR A 316 8.69 7.03 11.08
C THR A 316 8.72 8.25 10.16
N THR A 317 7.55 8.63 9.66
CA THR A 317 7.45 9.77 8.75
C THR A 317 7.66 11.07 9.52
N THR A 318 8.49 11.94 8.95
CA THR A 318 8.84 13.26 9.49
C THR A 318 8.59 14.33 8.44
N ALA A 319 8.83 15.60 8.77
CA ALA A 319 8.75 16.70 7.82
C ALA A 319 9.58 16.49 6.54
N ALA A 320 10.66 15.70 6.61
CA ALA A 320 11.54 15.43 5.47
C ALA A 320 10.88 14.59 4.36
N ALA A 321 9.73 13.98 4.61
CA ALA A 321 9.01 13.18 3.63
C ALA A 321 8.21 14.04 2.63
N LEU A 322 7.65 15.18 3.07
CA LEU A 322 6.80 16.01 2.22
C LEU A 322 7.53 16.51 0.95
N PRO A 323 8.79 17.00 1.00
CA PRO A 323 9.53 17.35 -0.20
C PRO A 323 9.66 16.22 -1.23
N GLN A 324 9.72 14.96 -0.78
CA GLN A 324 9.87 13.81 -1.67
C GLN A 324 8.59 13.55 -2.48
N LEU A 325 7.43 13.79 -1.85
CA LEU A 325 6.11 13.73 -2.49
C LEU A 325 5.95 14.80 -3.59
N PHE A 326 6.68 15.91 -3.46
CA PHE A 326 6.73 17.04 -4.40
C PHE A 326 8.12 17.22 -4.99
N SER A 327 8.73 16.15 -5.49
CA SER A 327 10.13 16.15 -5.97
C SER A 327 10.50 17.21 -7.03
N THR A 328 9.53 17.76 -7.76
CA THR A 328 9.73 18.84 -8.74
C THR A 328 9.52 20.23 -8.16
N ALA A 329 8.96 20.35 -6.96
CA ALA A 329 8.70 21.61 -6.29
C ALA A 329 9.98 22.19 -5.71
N ARG A 330 10.06 23.53 -5.71
CA ARG A 330 11.14 24.23 -5.04
C ARG A 330 10.96 24.12 -3.53
N VAL A 331 11.95 23.55 -2.85
CA VAL A 331 12.02 23.51 -1.38
C VAL A 331 12.81 24.73 -0.90
N LEU A 332 12.22 25.50 0.00
CA LEU A 332 12.81 26.72 0.54
C LEU A 332 13.09 26.58 2.02
N ARG A 333 14.34 26.85 2.38
CA ARG A 333 14.82 26.92 3.76
C ARG A 333 14.92 28.38 4.18
N THR A 334 14.45 28.68 5.37
CA THR A 334 14.51 30.03 5.92
C THR A 334 15.83 30.20 6.66
N PRO A 335 16.66 31.20 6.33
CA PRO A 335 17.88 31.46 7.09
C PRO A 335 17.56 31.73 8.57
N PRO A 336 18.37 31.25 9.54
CA PRO A 336 18.11 31.44 10.97
C PRO A 336 17.89 32.90 11.39
N GLU A 337 18.59 33.84 10.73
CA GLU A 337 18.49 35.29 10.93
C GLU A 337 17.21 35.92 10.36
N SER A 338 16.52 35.22 9.45
CA SER A 338 15.26 35.65 8.85
C SER A 338 14.03 35.12 9.60
N LEU A 339 14.23 34.25 10.60
CA LEU A 339 13.14 33.76 11.43
C LEU A 339 12.65 34.86 12.39
N PRO A 340 11.33 35.07 12.54
CA PRO A 340 10.79 36.03 13.49
C PRO A 340 11.28 35.77 14.92
N PRO A 341 11.58 36.82 15.72
CA PRO A 341 12.05 36.65 17.09
C PRO A 341 11.03 35.98 18.01
N GLY A 342 9.74 36.11 17.71
CA GLY A 342 8.65 35.47 18.46
C GLY A 342 8.48 33.98 18.17
N LEU A 343 9.12 33.44 17.13
CA LEU A 343 9.09 32.01 16.81
C LEU A 343 10.18 31.29 17.60
N THR A 344 9.89 30.93 18.85
CA THR A 344 10.86 30.36 19.80
C THR A 344 10.85 28.84 19.86
N ASP A 345 9.81 28.17 19.37
CA ASP A 345 9.77 26.70 19.34
C ASP A 345 10.93 26.11 18.54
N VAL A 346 11.67 25.20 19.18
CA VAL A 346 12.89 24.61 18.62
C VAL A 346 12.56 23.72 17.41
N THR A 347 11.42 23.04 17.43
CA THR A 347 11.03 22.11 16.34
C THR A 347 10.70 22.89 15.07
N ALA A 348 9.85 23.91 15.17
CA ALA A 348 9.48 24.78 14.06
C ALA A 348 10.71 25.46 13.45
N ARG A 349 11.60 26.01 14.29
CA ARG A 349 12.85 26.62 13.82
C ARG A 349 13.70 25.62 13.05
N ARG A 350 13.97 24.43 13.63
CA ARG A 350 14.77 23.38 12.99
C ARG A 350 14.18 22.95 11.64
N VAL A 351 12.86 22.71 11.58
CA VAL A 351 12.20 22.30 10.34
C VAL A 351 12.33 23.38 9.27
N LEU A 352 12.12 24.65 9.61
CA LEU A 352 12.22 25.76 8.65
C LEU A 352 13.66 26.02 8.16
N THR A 353 14.67 25.82 9.00
CA THR A 353 16.08 26.05 8.64
C THR A 353 16.72 24.86 7.94
N ASP A 354 16.51 23.65 8.45
CA ASP A 354 17.31 22.48 8.08
C ASP A 354 16.62 21.65 6.98
N ILE A 355 15.29 21.55 7.03
CA ILE A 355 14.48 20.77 6.09
C ILE A 355 13.95 21.71 5.00
N GLY A 356 13.21 22.74 5.40
CA GLY A 356 12.50 23.69 4.54
C GLY A 356 11.08 23.23 4.19
N LEU A 357 10.34 24.11 3.54
CA LEU A 357 8.98 23.83 3.03
C LEU A 357 8.98 23.78 1.50
N PRO A 358 8.26 22.83 0.87
CA PRO A 358 8.05 22.87 -0.57
C PRO A 358 7.02 23.96 -0.93
N THR A 359 7.20 24.57 -2.11
CA THR A 359 6.15 25.36 -2.74
C THR A 359 5.12 24.41 -3.35
N MET A 360 3.93 24.33 -2.76
CA MET A 360 2.92 23.36 -3.18
C MET A 360 1.49 23.89 -3.06
N GLN A 361 0.60 23.37 -3.90
CA GLN A 361 -0.85 23.54 -3.77
C GLN A 361 -1.55 22.24 -4.18
N GLU A 362 -2.21 21.59 -3.23
CA GLU A 362 -2.92 20.35 -3.51
C GLU A 362 -4.00 20.07 -2.46
N LYS A 363 -5.14 19.50 -2.91
CA LYS A 363 -6.28 19.13 -2.06
C LYS A 363 -6.66 20.22 -1.02
N GLY A 364 -6.66 21.48 -1.49
CA GLY A 364 -7.00 22.65 -0.68
C GLY A 364 -5.89 23.18 0.23
N ILE A 365 -4.78 22.47 0.41
CA ILE A 365 -3.60 22.94 1.16
C ILE A 365 -2.67 23.68 0.19
N ARG A 366 -2.15 24.82 0.63
CA ARG A 366 -1.19 25.64 -0.11
C ARG A 366 -0.07 26.08 0.83
N LEU A 367 1.17 25.69 0.53
CA LEU A 367 2.38 26.16 1.21
C LEU A 367 3.19 27.01 0.24
N GLU A 368 3.49 28.25 0.61
CA GLU A 368 4.18 29.23 -0.24
C GLU A 368 5.30 29.94 0.52
N PRO A 369 6.44 29.27 0.71
CA PRO A 369 7.56 29.83 1.43
C PRO A 369 8.27 30.99 0.70
N ASP A 370 7.93 31.25 -0.57
CA ASP A 370 8.39 32.40 -1.36
C ASP A 370 7.42 33.59 -1.37
N TYR A 371 6.24 33.46 -0.77
CA TYR A 371 5.25 34.52 -0.74
C TYR A 371 5.64 35.62 0.25
N ASP A 372 5.30 36.88 -0.06
CA ASP A 372 5.69 38.06 0.73
C ASP A 372 5.15 38.05 2.16
N LYS A 373 4.00 37.40 2.38
CA LYS A 373 3.40 37.22 3.73
C LYS A 373 3.91 36.00 4.48
N PHE A 374 4.83 35.21 3.92
CA PHE A 374 5.39 34.07 4.63
C PHE A 374 6.07 34.53 5.93
N LEU A 375 5.74 33.86 7.04
CA LEU A 375 6.14 34.20 8.41
C LEU A 375 5.76 35.62 8.88
N SER A 376 4.79 36.26 8.22
CA SER A 376 4.20 37.50 8.75
C SER A 376 3.36 37.20 9.99
N GLU A 377 3.48 38.06 11.00
CA GLU A 377 2.66 37.99 12.20
C GLU A 377 1.22 38.39 11.87
N LEU A 378 0.27 37.53 12.23
CA LEU A 378 -1.16 37.77 12.05
C LEU A 378 -1.85 37.92 13.41
N PRO A 379 -2.71 38.93 13.60
CA PRO A 379 -3.62 38.94 14.74
C PRO A 379 -4.68 37.85 14.54
N TRP A 380 -5.16 37.27 15.64
CA TRP A 380 -6.30 36.35 15.58
C TRP A 380 -7.54 37.05 15.01
N THR A 381 -8.32 36.34 14.18
CA THR A 381 -9.52 36.87 13.53
C THR A 381 -10.48 37.47 14.57
N GLN A 382 -10.84 38.75 14.39
CA GLN A 382 -11.76 39.44 15.30
C GLN A 382 -13.15 38.82 15.27
N GLY A 383 -13.78 38.70 16.44
CA GLY A 383 -15.13 38.14 16.57
C GLY A 383 -15.20 36.62 16.63
N LEU A 384 -14.06 35.92 16.48
CA LEU A 384 -13.97 34.48 16.73
C LEU A 384 -13.49 34.20 18.15
N GLN A 385 -13.86 33.03 18.67
CA GLN A 385 -13.31 32.53 19.92
C GLN A 385 -11.79 32.33 19.72
N PRO A 386 -10.94 32.85 20.62
CA PRO A 386 -9.50 32.64 20.54
C PRO A 386 -9.14 31.18 20.83
N PRO A 387 -8.02 30.68 20.30
CA PRO A 387 -7.50 29.36 20.62
C PRO A 387 -6.90 29.37 22.03
N ALA A 388 -6.37 28.23 22.49
CA ALA A 388 -5.67 28.16 23.78
C ALA A 388 -4.31 28.87 23.75
N GLU A 389 -3.70 28.91 22.56
CA GLU A 389 -2.43 29.53 22.24
C GLU A 389 -2.55 31.07 22.24
N THR A 390 -1.49 31.75 22.67
CA THR A 390 -1.49 33.21 22.82
C THR A 390 -0.82 33.96 21.67
N GLY A 391 -0.19 33.25 20.74
CA GLY A 391 0.64 33.86 19.70
C GLY A 391 2.00 34.34 20.24
N PRO A 392 2.76 35.09 19.43
CA PRO A 392 2.41 35.59 18.09
C PRO A 392 2.20 34.46 17.07
N PHE A 393 1.27 34.67 16.13
CA PHE A 393 0.92 33.68 15.10
C PHE A 393 1.60 34.04 13.78
N PHE A 394 2.37 33.12 13.20
CA PHE A 394 3.11 33.34 11.96
C PHE A 394 2.53 32.54 10.80
N GLN A 395 2.17 33.20 9.71
CA GLN A 395 1.55 32.54 8.55
C GLN A 395 2.56 31.65 7.79
N ILE A 396 2.14 30.42 7.45
CA ILE A 396 2.93 29.50 6.61
C ILE A 396 2.21 29.02 5.35
N GLY A 397 0.90 29.23 5.26
CA GLY A 397 0.13 28.77 4.11
C GLY A 397 -1.37 29.03 4.23
N LEU A 398 -2.13 28.32 3.40
CA LEU A 398 -3.59 28.31 3.40
C LEU A 398 -4.12 26.87 3.36
N TRP A 399 -5.26 26.62 4.00
CA TRP A 399 -6.01 25.37 3.87
C TRP A 399 -7.50 25.61 3.74
N SER A 400 -8.06 25.20 2.61
CA SER A 400 -9.49 25.39 2.28
C SER A 400 -9.87 26.85 2.42
N GLY A 401 -9.01 27.71 1.88
CA GLY A 401 -9.16 29.16 1.89
C GLY A 401 -8.76 29.86 3.20
N ALA A 402 -8.56 29.18 4.32
CA ALA A 402 -8.21 29.80 5.60
C ALA A 402 -6.69 29.79 5.87
N GLU A 403 -6.19 30.71 6.69
CA GLU A 403 -4.77 30.83 7.02
C GLU A 403 -4.27 29.67 7.89
N ILE A 404 -3.12 29.09 7.53
CA ILE A 404 -2.38 28.17 8.39
C ILE A 404 -1.28 28.96 9.08
N VAL A 405 -1.24 28.90 10.41
CA VAL A 405 -0.29 29.65 11.23
C VAL A 405 0.45 28.76 12.22
N ILE A 406 1.67 29.17 12.58
CA ILE A 406 2.44 28.61 13.68
C ILE A 406 2.28 29.52 14.90
N ASP A 407 1.92 28.96 16.05
CA ASP A 407 2.08 29.65 17.34
C ASP A 407 3.57 29.71 17.71
N GLY A 408 4.11 30.92 17.84
CA GLY A 408 5.54 31.13 18.04
C GLY A 408 6.14 30.40 19.26
N PRO A 409 5.53 30.49 20.46
CA PRO A 409 6.03 29.84 21.66
C PRO A 409 5.92 28.31 21.67
N THR A 410 4.77 27.76 21.26
CA THR A 410 4.50 26.30 21.38
C THR A 410 4.84 25.52 20.12
N GLY A 411 4.93 26.17 18.97
CA GLY A 411 5.10 25.52 17.67
C GLY A 411 3.83 24.85 17.15
N HIS A 412 2.69 24.94 17.87
CA HIS A 412 1.41 24.40 17.44
C HIS A 412 0.99 25.00 16.09
N ILE A 413 0.42 24.16 15.24
CA ILE A 413 -0.08 24.56 13.93
C ILE A 413 -1.59 24.70 14.02
N LEU A 414 -2.07 25.89 13.68
CA LEU A 414 -3.47 26.25 13.75
C LEU A 414 -4.00 26.58 12.35
N ARG A 415 -5.23 26.16 12.05
CA ARG A 415 -6.03 26.71 10.96
C ARG A 415 -6.89 27.84 11.52
N MET A 416 -6.61 29.08 11.11
CA MET A 416 -7.29 30.28 11.55
C MET A 416 -8.53 30.54 10.67
N PRO A 417 -9.76 30.32 11.16
CA PRO A 417 -10.96 30.49 10.34
C PRO A 417 -11.17 31.95 9.93
N ARG A 418 -11.85 32.16 8.80
CA ARG A 418 -12.16 33.51 8.28
C ARG A 418 -13.50 34.04 8.75
N SER A 419 -14.41 33.16 9.14
CA SER A 419 -15.73 33.53 9.65
C SER A 419 -16.25 32.50 10.65
N THR A 420 -17.38 32.80 11.29
CA THR A 420 -18.07 31.88 12.20
C THR A 420 -18.84 30.78 11.46
N ASP A 421 -18.98 30.88 10.14
CA ASP A 421 -19.81 29.99 9.32
C ASP A 421 -18.94 29.08 8.44
N GLU A 422 -18.22 28.16 9.10
CA GLU A 422 -17.41 27.13 8.45
C GLU A 422 -17.86 25.74 8.95
N SER A 423 -19.10 25.37 8.60
CA SER A 423 -19.70 24.09 9.01
C SER A 423 -18.85 22.89 8.58
N GLY A 424 -18.58 21.99 9.54
CA GLY A 424 -17.79 20.77 9.31
C GLY A 424 -16.27 20.97 9.36
N LEU A 425 -15.79 22.16 9.71
CA LEU A 425 -14.37 22.49 9.83
C LEU A 425 -13.95 22.84 11.27
N ASP A 426 -14.61 22.24 12.26
CA ASP A 426 -14.34 22.51 13.68
C ASP A 426 -12.92 22.08 14.11
N GLY A 427 -12.36 22.81 15.07
CA GLY A 427 -11.05 22.55 15.66
C GLY A 427 -9.93 23.37 15.02
N TYR A 428 -9.34 24.28 15.81
CA TYR A 428 -8.28 25.17 15.32
C TYR A 428 -6.92 24.46 15.23
N LEU A 429 -6.60 23.61 16.21
CA LEU A 429 -5.33 22.88 16.27
C LEU A 429 -5.32 21.75 15.26
N VAL A 430 -4.51 21.89 14.20
CA VAL A 430 -4.36 20.87 13.16
C VAL A 430 -3.12 19.99 13.38
N ALA A 431 -2.14 20.45 14.17
CA ALA A 431 -1.00 19.65 14.61
C ALA A 431 -0.29 20.27 15.84
N THR A 432 0.33 19.41 16.65
CA THR A 432 1.07 19.77 17.87
C THR A 432 2.48 20.31 17.61
N ASN A 433 3.00 20.19 16.38
CA ASN A 433 4.19 20.91 15.93
C ASN A 433 4.32 20.85 14.41
N LEU A 434 5.25 21.65 13.85
CA LEU A 434 5.49 21.71 12.42
C LEU A 434 5.98 20.37 11.81
N ASP A 435 6.77 19.58 12.55
CA ASP A 435 7.25 18.29 12.05
C ASP A 435 6.10 17.30 11.82
N ARG A 436 5.22 17.18 12.83
CA ARG A 436 3.99 16.39 12.75
C ARG A 436 3.03 16.90 11.70
N PHE A 437 2.84 18.21 11.59
CA PHE A 437 1.97 18.78 10.55
C PHE A 437 2.39 18.32 9.15
N LEU A 438 3.67 18.44 8.82
CA LEU A 438 4.15 18.05 7.48
C LEU A 438 4.11 16.53 7.28
N ALA A 439 4.30 15.73 8.34
CA ALA A 439 4.09 14.29 8.29
C ALA A 439 2.61 13.93 8.02
N LEU A 440 1.67 14.57 8.74
CA LEU A 440 0.23 14.44 8.53
C LEU A 440 -0.16 14.78 7.10
N VAL A 441 0.30 15.93 6.58
CA VAL A 441 0.06 16.38 5.20
C VAL A 441 0.59 15.36 4.20
N THR A 442 1.78 14.78 4.44
CA THR A 442 2.37 13.77 3.55
C THR A 442 1.46 12.56 3.40
N TRP A 443 1.04 11.97 4.54
CA TRP A 443 0.18 10.78 4.54
C TRP A 443 -1.22 11.10 4.01
N TRP A 444 -1.81 12.22 4.43
CA TRP A 444 -3.12 12.62 3.99
C TRP A 444 -3.18 12.87 2.47
N ILE A 445 -2.20 13.57 1.89
CA ILE A 445 -2.13 13.75 0.42
C ILE A 445 -1.87 12.42 -0.27
N THR A 446 -0.97 11.58 0.27
CA THR A 446 -0.70 10.25 -0.28
C THR A 446 -1.97 9.42 -0.35
N GLY A 447 -2.72 9.36 0.76
CA GLY A 447 -3.94 8.61 0.84
C GLY A 447 -5.03 9.17 -0.07
N ARG A 448 -5.18 10.49 -0.13
CA ARG A 448 -6.08 11.16 -1.09
C ARG A 448 -5.70 10.89 -2.54
N ARG A 449 -4.42 10.73 -2.88
CA ARG A 449 -3.98 10.39 -4.24
C ARG A 449 -4.34 8.95 -4.59
N ILE A 450 -4.07 8.00 -3.69
CA ILE A 450 -4.43 6.58 -3.85
C ILE A 450 -5.94 6.38 -3.92
N LEU A 451 -6.72 7.07 -3.09
CA LEU A 451 -8.19 7.02 -3.15
C LEU A 451 -8.76 7.40 -4.52
N ASN A 452 -8.09 8.26 -5.31
CA ASN A 452 -8.58 8.62 -6.64
C ASN A 452 -8.26 7.54 -7.70
N THR A 453 -7.45 6.53 -7.37
CA THR A 453 -7.05 5.45 -8.28
C THR A 453 -7.67 4.11 -7.92
N ILE A 454 -8.21 3.95 -6.71
CA ILE A 454 -8.90 2.73 -6.29
C ILE A 454 -10.23 2.61 -7.05
N GLU A 455 -10.41 1.50 -7.75
CA GLU A 455 -11.67 1.15 -8.44
C GLU A 455 -12.55 0.20 -7.60
N ASN A 456 -11.94 -0.57 -6.68
CA ASN A 456 -12.64 -1.48 -5.79
C ASN A 456 -13.33 -0.74 -4.64
N ARG A 457 -14.65 -0.85 -4.55
CA ARG A 457 -15.48 -0.14 -3.55
C ARG A 457 -15.20 -0.56 -2.10
N ASP A 458 -14.90 -1.83 -1.86
CA ASP A 458 -14.62 -2.33 -0.50
C ASP A 458 -13.29 -1.76 -0.02
N GLU A 459 -12.27 -1.75 -0.88
CA GLU A 459 -10.99 -1.11 -0.56
C GLU A 459 -11.20 0.40 -0.37
N GLU A 460 -11.93 1.08 -1.26
CA GLU A 460 -12.20 2.52 -1.17
C GLU A 460 -12.81 2.92 0.19
N HIS A 461 -13.70 2.07 0.74
CA HIS A 461 -14.29 2.27 2.06
C HIS A 461 -13.27 2.08 3.18
N LEU A 462 -12.53 0.96 3.17
CA LEU A 462 -11.51 0.65 4.19
C LEU A 462 -10.37 1.67 4.17
N PHE A 463 -9.97 2.12 2.99
CA PHE A 463 -8.83 2.99 2.81
C PHE A 463 -9.06 4.40 3.39
N ARG A 464 -10.32 4.89 3.42
CA ARG A 464 -10.65 6.12 4.17
C ARG A 464 -10.34 5.97 5.65
N GLN A 465 -10.67 4.82 6.24
CA GLN A 465 -10.35 4.53 7.64
C GLN A 465 -8.83 4.46 7.85
N HIS A 466 -8.08 3.86 6.92
CA HIS A 466 -6.61 3.86 6.99
C HIS A 466 -6.01 5.26 7.00
N ILE A 467 -6.58 6.20 6.22
CA ILE A 467 -6.14 7.59 6.23
C ILE A 467 -6.41 8.24 7.59
N GLU A 468 -7.60 8.02 8.16
CA GLU A 468 -7.95 8.52 9.49
C GLU A 468 -7.05 7.96 10.59
N ASP A 469 -6.80 6.65 10.57
CA ASP A 469 -5.92 5.98 11.52
C ASP A 469 -4.49 6.54 11.40
N ALA A 470 -3.98 6.72 10.18
CA ALA A 470 -2.65 7.27 9.96
C ALA A 470 -2.50 8.69 10.54
N VAL A 471 -3.48 9.58 10.30
CA VAL A 471 -3.42 10.93 10.88
C VAL A 471 -3.55 10.91 12.41
N TRP A 472 -4.37 10.00 12.94
CA TRP A 472 -4.53 9.82 14.39
C TRP A 472 -3.26 9.30 15.07
N ILE A 473 -2.57 8.32 14.46
CA ILE A 473 -1.33 7.73 14.97
C ILE A 473 -0.20 8.77 15.00
N ILE A 474 -0.09 9.61 13.95
CA ILE A 474 0.97 10.63 13.86
C ILE A 474 0.76 11.74 14.90
N ASP A 475 -0.48 12.22 15.03
CA ASP A 475 -0.84 13.26 16.00
C ASP A 475 -2.30 13.16 16.44
N ASN A 476 -2.54 12.48 17.56
CA ASN A 476 -3.88 12.31 18.14
C ASN A 476 -4.58 13.64 18.47
N ALA A 477 -3.84 14.69 18.83
CA ALA A 477 -4.44 15.96 19.22
C ALA A 477 -4.80 16.78 17.98
N GLY A 478 -3.89 16.87 17.01
CA GLY A 478 -4.09 17.61 15.76
C GLY A 478 -5.11 16.97 14.81
N SER A 479 -5.16 15.63 14.77
CA SER A 479 -6.12 14.87 13.93
C SER A 479 -7.59 15.07 14.31
N ARG A 480 -7.88 15.61 15.50
CA ARG A 480 -9.25 15.93 15.93
C ARG A 480 -9.86 17.11 15.19
N ALA A 481 -9.05 17.93 14.51
CA ALA A 481 -9.58 18.97 13.64
C ALA A 481 -10.33 18.33 12.47
N GLN A 482 -11.60 18.69 12.30
CA GLN A 482 -12.48 18.07 11.30
C GLN A 482 -12.03 18.32 9.87
N ILE A 483 -11.16 19.31 9.62
CA ILE A 483 -10.59 19.57 8.30
C ILE A 483 -9.87 18.34 7.70
N TRP A 484 -9.30 17.45 8.54
CA TRP A 484 -8.65 16.21 8.07
C TRP A 484 -9.65 15.19 7.49
N THR A 485 -10.84 15.09 8.08
CA THR A 485 -11.87 14.11 7.69
C THR A 485 -12.90 14.69 6.74
N TYR A 486 -13.23 15.99 6.85
CA TYR A 486 -14.22 16.67 6.02
C TYR A 486 -13.99 16.41 4.54
N ALA A 487 -12.76 16.61 4.09
CA ALA A 487 -12.39 16.47 2.70
C ALA A 487 -12.26 14.99 2.24
N LEU A 488 -12.35 14.00 3.14
CA LEU A 488 -12.41 12.57 2.76
C LEU A 488 -13.84 12.11 2.42
N TYR A 489 -14.85 12.82 2.92
CA TYR A 489 -16.27 12.45 2.77
C TYR A 489 -17.10 13.45 1.97
N ASN A 490 -16.59 14.66 1.74
CA ASN A 490 -17.32 15.74 1.08
C ASN A 490 -16.69 16.20 -0.24
N ASP A 491 -15.48 15.74 -0.56
CA ASP A 491 -14.83 15.89 -1.87
C ASP A 491 -14.87 14.56 -2.63
#